data_AF-A0A7N9B1P9-F1
#
_entry.id   AF-A0A7N9B1P9-F1
#
_cell.length_a   1.000
_cell.length_b   1.000
_cell.length_c   1.000
_cell.angle_alpha   90.00
_cell.angle_beta   90.00
_cell.angle_gamma   90.00
#
_symmetry.space_group_name_H-M   'P 1'
#
loop_
_entity.id
_entity.type
_entity.pdbx_description
1 polymer ?
#
loop_
_entity_poly.entity_id
_entity_poly.type
_entity_poly.pdbx_seq_one_letter_code
_entity_poly.pdbx_strand_id
1 'polypeptide(L)'
;QNEPETIVSNGAIFTFGKSSFADNEPGKFWLKNNHPVHISCGGEHTAVITENGRLLMLGGNTWGQLGLRIKPSVSKPASVKALRLKKVKLAACGRDHTIVCTRQGSVYGVGNNQKGQLGLGHCNNNTSFHPLHPFSNRTPIKMLSAGSSTSAALTGSNNVVLPRCLVAGSTL
;
A
#
# COMPACT_ATOMS: atom_id res chain seq x y z
N GLN A 1 6.34 -31.22 12.37
CA GLN A 1 4.94 -31.24 11.88
C GLN A 1 4.99 -30.95 10.39
N ASN A 2 4.55 -31.91 9.57
CA ASN A 2 4.63 -31.81 8.10
C ASN A 2 3.66 -30.75 7.60
N GLU A 3 4.19 -29.68 7.01
CA GLU A 3 3.36 -28.72 6.28
C GLU A 3 2.86 -29.37 4.98
N PRO A 4 1.58 -29.18 4.61
CA PRO A 4 1.06 -29.75 3.37
C PRO A 4 1.85 -29.28 2.15
N GLU A 5 2.19 -30.19 1.23
CA GLU A 5 3.03 -29.95 0.04
C GLU A 5 2.61 -28.73 -0.80
N THR A 6 1.33 -28.39 -0.79
CA THR A 6 0.77 -27.22 -1.48
C THR A 6 1.24 -25.87 -0.92
N ILE A 7 1.70 -25.82 0.34
CA ILE A 7 2.34 -24.64 0.96
C ILE A 7 3.76 -24.48 0.41
N VAL A 8 4.44 -25.60 0.14
CA VAL A 8 5.88 -25.63 -0.18
C VAL A 8 6.15 -25.09 -1.59
N SER A 9 5.21 -25.27 -2.54
CA SER A 9 5.42 -24.83 -3.94
C SER A 9 5.16 -23.34 -4.19
N ASN A 10 4.32 -22.67 -3.38
CA ASN A 10 3.97 -21.25 -3.53
C ASN A 10 4.67 -20.33 -2.52
N GLY A 11 5.46 -20.90 -1.61
CA GLY A 11 6.14 -20.18 -0.54
C GLY A 11 5.20 -19.69 0.56
N ALA A 12 5.79 -19.03 1.55
CA ALA A 12 5.09 -18.46 2.70
C ALA A 12 5.62 -17.05 3.03
N ILE A 13 4.78 -16.25 3.69
CA ILE A 13 5.14 -14.93 4.21
C ILE A 13 5.45 -15.10 5.68
N PHE A 14 6.61 -14.62 6.08
CA PHE A 14 7.08 -14.61 7.46
C PHE A 14 7.02 -13.17 8.00
N THR A 15 6.53 -13.00 9.22
CA THR A 15 6.45 -11.70 9.89
C THR A 15 7.26 -11.73 11.17
N PHE A 16 8.02 -10.67 11.44
CA PHE A 16 8.84 -10.52 12.64
C PHE A 16 8.59 -9.14 13.28
N GLY A 17 8.78 -9.05 14.59
CA GLY A 17 8.58 -7.82 15.35
C GLY A 17 7.11 -7.40 15.46
N LYS A 18 6.87 -6.10 15.71
CA LYS A 18 5.54 -5.52 15.96
C LYS A 18 4.67 -5.41 14.69
N SER A 19 4.40 -6.54 14.05
CA SER A 19 3.63 -6.63 12.80
C SER A 19 2.11 -6.55 12.98
N SER A 20 1.62 -6.58 14.23
CA SER A 20 0.23 -6.82 14.63
C SER A 20 -0.33 -8.18 14.21
N PHE A 21 0.45 -9.03 13.55
CA PHE A 21 0.09 -10.41 13.21
C PHE A 21 0.55 -11.37 14.29
N ALA A 22 -0.23 -12.42 14.56
CA ALA A 22 0.10 -13.48 15.53
C ALA A 22 0.60 -12.94 16.88
N ASP A 23 -0.08 -11.93 17.42
CA ASP A 23 0.27 -11.27 18.68
C ASP A 23 1.71 -10.72 18.76
N ASN A 24 2.30 -10.42 17.60
CA ASN A 24 3.69 -9.97 17.40
C ASN A 24 4.77 -11.03 17.65
N GLU A 25 4.40 -12.30 17.80
CA GLU A 25 5.34 -13.40 17.72
C GLU A 25 5.77 -13.65 16.26
N PRO A 26 6.94 -14.27 16.02
CA PRO A 26 7.33 -14.71 14.69
C PRO A 26 6.22 -15.53 14.03
N GLY A 27 5.64 -14.96 12.98
CA GLY A 27 4.41 -15.45 12.37
C GLY A 27 4.66 -15.96 10.97
N LYS A 28 3.82 -16.89 10.52
CA LYS A 28 3.81 -17.38 9.14
C LYS A 28 2.40 -17.49 8.61
N PHE A 29 2.19 -17.09 7.37
CA PHE A 29 0.96 -17.37 6.63
C PHE A 29 1.24 -17.56 5.14
N TRP A 30 0.28 -18.17 4.44
CA TRP A 30 0.35 -18.42 3.00
C TRP A 30 -0.98 -18.10 2.33
N LEU A 31 -0.97 -18.05 1.00
CA LEU A 31 -2.13 -17.76 0.19
C LEU A 31 -2.55 -19.02 -0.57
N LYS A 32 -3.80 -19.45 -0.40
CA LYS A 32 -4.33 -20.60 -1.14
C LYS A 32 -4.43 -20.24 -2.63
N ASN A 33 -3.80 -21.04 -3.50
CA ASN A 33 -3.82 -20.89 -4.97
C ASN A 33 -3.38 -19.48 -5.44
N ASN A 34 -2.42 -18.89 -4.72
CA ASN A 34 -1.76 -17.65 -5.12
C ASN A 34 -0.40 -17.57 -4.43
N HIS A 35 0.49 -16.71 -4.92
CA HIS A 35 1.72 -16.40 -4.23
C HIS A 35 1.91 -14.87 -4.14
N PRO A 36 2.60 -14.39 -3.10
CA PRO A 36 2.98 -12.99 -2.99
C PRO A 36 4.04 -12.64 -4.04
N VAL A 37 3.93 -11.46 -4.65
CA VAL A 37 4.89 -10.95 -5.64
C VAL A 37 5.54 -9.63 -5.23
N HIS A 38 4.96 -8.94 -4.23
CA HIS A 38 5.51 -7.70 -3.70
C HIS A 38 5.05 -7.48 -2.26
N ILE A 39 5.95 -6.99 -1.41
CA ILE A 39 5.67 -6.63 -0.01
C ILE A 39 6.18 -5.20 0.22
N SER A 40 5.44 -4.41 1.00
CA SER A 40 5.91 -3.11 1.48
C SER A 40 5.51 -2.94 2.94
N CYS A 41 6.47 -2.52 3.76
CA CYS A 41 6.27 -2.27 5.20
C CYS A 41 6.40 -0.77 5.46
N GLY A 42 5.47 -0.24 6.23
CA GLY A 42 5.44 1.14 6.69
C GLY A 42 5.80 1.26 8.17
N GLY A 43 5.30 2.33 8.81
CA GLY A 43 5.53 2.55 10.25
C GLY A 43 4.97 1.40 11.11
N GLU A 44 3.68 1.10 10.94
CA GLU A 44 3.00 0.04 11.71
C GLU A 44 2.11 -0.86 10.84
N HIS A 45 2.26 -0.83 9.51
CA HIS A 45 1.40 -1.59 8.61
C HIS A 45 2.16 -2.20 7.43
N THR A 46 1.56 -3.22 6.83
CA THR A 46 2.15 -3.98 5.73
C THR A 46 1.16 -4.13 4.59
N ALA A 47 1.65 -3.97 3.37
CA ALA A 47 0.95 -4.26 2.13
C ALA A 47 1.58 -5.50 1.48
N VAL A 48 0.74 -6.45 1.06
CA VAL A 48 1.13 -7.62 0.27
C VAL A 48 0.34 -7.60 -1.02
N ILE A 49 1.05 -7.66 -2.16
CA ILE A 49 0.45 -7.82 -3.48
C ILE A 49 0.66 -9.25 -3.92
N THR A 50 -0.42 -9.84 -4.41
CA THR A 50 -0.44 -11.22 -4.89
C THR A 50 -0.29 -11.25 -6.41
N GLU A 51 0.09 -12.40 -6.99
CA GLU A 51 0.31 -12.54 -8.43
C GLU A 51 -0.88 -12.10 -9.28
N ASN A 52 -2.12 -12.37 -8.85
CA ASN A 52 -3.33 -11.93 -9.56
C ASN A 52 -3.68 -10.44 -9.35
N GLY A 53 -2.84 -9.69 -8.64
CA GLY A 53 -2.97 -8.25 -8.38
C GLY A 53 -3.93 -7.90 -7.25
N ARG A 54 -4.22 -8.82 -6.32
CA ARG A 54 -4.96 -8.47 -5.10
C ARG A 54 -4.02 -7.77 -4.13
N LEU A 55 -4.57 -6.77 -3.43
CA LEU A 55 -3.90 -6.09 -2.32
C LEU A 55 -4.46 -6.64 -1.00
N LEU A 56 -3.55 -7.13 -0.15
CA LEU A 56 -3.82 -7.51 1.23
C LEU A 56 -3.11 -6.52 2.15
N MET A 57 -3.79 -6.09 3.21
CA MET A 57 -3.29 -5.13 4.19
C MET A 57 -3.43 -5.71 5.59
N LEU A 58 -2.46 -5.43 6.46
CA LEU A 58 -2.48 -5.79 7.88
C LEU A 58 -1.68 -4.76 8.68
N GLY A 59 -1.90 -4.71 9.99
CA GLY A 59 -1.20 -3.81 10.91
C GLY A 59 -2.07 -2.70 11.50
N GLY A 60 -1.40 -1.65 11.95
CA GLY A 60 -1.95 -0.41 12.46
C GLY A 60 -2.79 0.32 11.41
N ASN A 61 -3.91 0.89 11.87
CA ASN A 61 -4.89 1.54 10.98
C ASN A 61 -5.46 2.85 11.57
N THR A 62 -4.77 3.44 12.54
CA THR A 62 -5.17 4.66 13.26
C THR A 62 -5.56 5.80 12.30
N TRP A 63 -4.87 5.91 11.17
CA TRP A 63 -5.10 6.94 10.14
C TRP A 63 -5.92 6.44 8.95
N GLY A 64 -6.38 5.18 8.98
CA GLY A 64 -7.05 4.54 7.86
C GLY A 64 -6.09 4.02 6.78
N GLN A 65 -4.79 3.90 7.06
CA GLN A 65 -3.74 3.54 6.09
C GLN A 65 -3.90 2.16 5.43
N LEU A 66 -4.77 1.29 5.98
CA LEU A 66 -5.11 0.02 5.34
C LEU A 66 -6.15 0.17 4.22
N GLY A 67 -6.87 1.29 4.16
CA GLY A 67 -7.86 1.57 3.11
C GLY A 67 -9.09 0.66 3.11
N LEU A 68 -9.45 0.14 4.28
CA LEU A 68 -10.54 -0.83 4.47
C LEU A 68 -11.89 -0.17 4.82
N ARG A 69 -12.00 1.16 4.77
CA ARG A 69 -13.16 1.97 5.22
C ARG A 69 -13.48 1.91 6.72
N ILE A 70 -12.74 1.09 7.45
CA ILE A 70 -12.77 0.99 8.91
C ILE A 70 -11.47 1.55 9.48
N LYS A 71 -11.49 1.97 10.75
CA LYS A 71 -10.32 2.49 11.49
C LYS A 71 -9.62 1.50 12.43
N PRO A 72 -10.24 0.41 12.94
CA PRO A 72 -9.50 -0.54 13.77
C PRO A 72 -8.32 -1.17 13.02
N SER A 73 -7.25 -1.43 13.76
CA SER A 73 -6.11 -2.23 13.30
C SER A 73 -6.55 -3.63 12.92
N VAL A 74 -5.80 -4.28 12.03
CA VAL A 74 -6.16 -5.60 11.52
C VAL A 74 -4.98 -6.55 11.69
N SER A 75 -5.17 -7.59 12.50
CA SER A 75 -4.15 -8.59 12.83
C SER A 75 -4.08 -9.78 11.86
N LYS A 76 -4.99 -9.85 10.88
CA LYS A 76 -5.00 -10.87 9.83
C LYS A 76 -5.00 -10.20 8.46
N PRO A 77 -4.24 -10.69 7.46
CA PRO A 77 -4.25 -10.10 6.12
C PRO A 77 -5.66 -9.94 5.55
N ALA A 78 -6.07 -8.69 5.35
CA ALA A 78 -7.40 -8.33 4.86
C ALA A 78 -7.34 -7.81 3.42
N SER A 79 -8.24 -8.30 2.58
CA SER A 79 -8.26 -7.92 1.17
C SER A 79 -8.95 -6.57 0.95
N VAL A 80 -8.28 -5.65 0.25
CA VAL A 80 -8.84 -4.35 -0.14
C VAL A 80 -9.77 -4.53 -1.34
N LYS A 81 -11.06 -4.79 -1.07
CA LYS A 81 -12.05 -5.08 -2.11
C LYS A 81 -12.21 -3.97 -3.15
N ALA A 82 -12.03 -2.71 -2.74
CA ALA A 82 -12.17 -1.53 -3.60
C ALA A 82 -11.21 -1.53 -4.80
N LEU A 83 -10.05 -2.18 -4.70
CA LEU A 83 -9.04 -2.23 -5.77
C LEU A 83 -9.01 -3.57 -6.53
N ARG A 84 -9.89 -4.52 -6.19
CA ARG A 84 -9.89 -5.89 -6.74
C ARG A 84 -9.95 -5.93 -8.27
N LEU A 85 -10.80 -5.10 -8.88
CA LEU A 85 -10.95 -5.05 -10.34
C LEU A 85 -9.84 -4.26 -11.04
N LYS A 86 -9.10 -3.43 -10.30
CA LYS A 86 -8.04 -2.58 -10.85
C LYS A 86 -6.70 -3.30 -11.00
N LYS A 87 -6.50 -4.38 -10.23
CA LYS A 87 -5.26 -5.18 -10.15
C LYS A 87 -4.04 -4.32 -9.77
N VAL A 88 -3.63 -4.39 -8.52
CA VAL A 88 -2.47 -3.66 -8.00
C VAL A 88 -1.17 -4.29 -8.52
N LYS A 89 -0.20 -3.44 -8.84
CA LYS A 89 1.14 -3.80 -9.33
C LYS A 89 2.25 -3.39 -8.36
N LEU A 90 2.15 -2.19 -7.78
CA LEU A 90 3.14 -1.63 -6.85
C LEU A 90 2.44 -1.09 -5.61
N ALA A 91 3.11 -1.14 -4.47
CA ALA A 91 2.68 -0.52 -3.22
C ALA A 91 3.88 0.09 -2.50
N ALA A 92 3.67 1.23 -1.84
CA ALA A 92 4.61 1.80 -0.90
C ALA A 92 3.88 2.25 0.37
N CYS A 93 4.32 1.71 1.50
CA CYS A 93 3.81 2.02 2.83
C CYS A 93 4.74 3.05 3.49
N GLY A 94 4.19 4.23 3.81
CA GLY A 94 4.87 5.25 4.60
C GLY A 94 4.68 5.02 6.10
N ARG A 95 4.92 6.05 6.92
CA ARG A 95 4.65 5.93 8.37
C ARG A 95 3.16 5.67 8.63
N ASP A 96 2.31 6.53 8.08
CA ASP A 96 0.87 6.57 8.36
C ASP A 96 -0.01 6.60 7.10
N HIS A 97 0.56 6.30 5.92
CA HIS A 97 -0.16 6.33 4.65
C HIS A 97 0.35 5.26 3.69
N THR A 98 -0.46 4.94 2.68
CA THR A 98 -0.13 3.98 1.63
C THR A 98 -0.42 4.58 0.27
N ILE A 99 0.50 4.39 -0.68
CA ILE A 99 0.27 4.65 -2.11
C ILE A 99 0.41 3.35 -2.91
N VAL A 100 -0.42 3.18 -3.95
CA VAL A 100 -0.43 1.99 -4.79
C VAL A 100 -0.60 2.34 -6.26
N CYS A 101 0.06 1.59 -7.15
CA CYS A 101 -0.11 1.71 -8.59
C CYS A 101 -0.78 0.45 -9.14
N THR A 102 -1.76 0.62 -10.01
CA THR A 102 -2.44 -0.49 -10.69
C THR A 102 -1.69 -0.90 -11.95
N ARG A 103 -2.06 -2.06 -12.52
CA ARG A 103 -1.51 -2.51 -13.82
C ARG A 103 -1.84 -1.54 -14.97
N GLN A 104 -2.92 -0.77 -14.84
CA GLN A 104 -3.31 0.28 -15.80
C GLN A 104 -2.56 1.59 -15.60
N GLY A 105 -1.65 1.68 -14.62
CA GLY A 105 -0.85 2.89 -14.35
C GLY A 105 -1.56 3.93 -13.47
N SER A 106 -2.79 3.68 -13.05
CA SER A 106 -3.50 4.57 -12.12
C SER A 106 -2.91 4.44 -10.71
N VAL A 107 -2.68 5.58 -10.05
CA VAL A 107 -2.15 5.61 -8.67
C VAL A 107 -3.26 6.00 -7.69
N TYR A 108 -3.27 5.33 -6.54
CA TYR A 108 -4.22 5.57 -5.46
C TYR A 108 -3.49 5.75 -4.13
N GLY A 109 -4.11 6.48 -3.21
CA GLY A 109 -3.54 6.85 -1.91
C GLY A 109 -4.56 6.77 -0.80
N VAL A 110 -4.10 6.47 0.41
CA VAL A 110 -4.94 6.34 1.60
C VAL A 110 -4.14 6.57 2.89
N GLY A 111 -4.83 6.91 3.97
CA GLY A 111 -4.23 7.13 5.30
C GLY A 111 -4.12 8.60 5.67
N ASN A 112 -3.08 8.91 6.44
CA ASN A 112 -2.74 10.26 6.86
C ASN A 112 -2.40 11.13 5.66
N ASN A 113 -2.90 12.36 5.66
CA ASN A 113 -2.68 13.35 4.61
C ASN A 113 -2.47 14.75 5.19
N GLN A 114 -2.19 14.89 6.48
CA GLN A 114 -2.03 16.19 7.15
C GLN A 114 -0.91 17.07 6.57
N LYS A 115 0.05 16.47 5.84
CA LYS A 115 1.14 17.17 5.12
C LYS A 115 0.97 17.08 3.60
N GLY A 116 -0.16 16.57 3.13
CA GLY A 116 -0.45 16.36 1.72
C GLY A 116 0.32 15.22 1.06
N GLN A 117 0.80 14.26 1.85
CA GLN A 117 1.54 13.11 1.36
C GLN A 117 0.75 12.23 0.37
N LEU A 118 -0.57 12.40 0.26
CA LEU A 118 -1.40 11.75 -0.75
C LEU A 118 -1.53 12.55 -2.05
N GLY A 119 -1.13 13.84 -2.10
CA GLY A 119 -1.18 14.63 -3.34
C GLY A 119 -2.58 14.89 -3.91
N LEU A 120 -3.58 14.96 -3.04
CA LEU A 120 -5.00 15.07 -3.43
C LEU A 120 -5.44 16.53 -3.64
N GLY A 121 -4.53 17.51 -3.60
CA GLY A 121 -4.89 18.94 -3.62
C GLY A 121 -5.56 19.44 -2.34
N HIS A 122 -5.57 18.62 -1.29
CA HIS A 122 -6.04 18.95 0.05
C HIS A 122 -5.27 18.11 1.08
N CYS A 123 -5.36 18.48 2.35
CA CYS A 123 -4.62 17.83 3.43
C CYS A 123 -5.55 17.03 4.41
N ASN A 124 -6.75 16.65 3.97
CA ASN A 124 -7.68 15.75 4.69
C ASN A 124 -7.29 14.26 4.57
N ASN A 125 -7.37 13.52 5.69
CA ASN A 125 -7.10 12.08 5.77
C ASN A 125 -8.18 11.25 5.07
N ASN A 126 -7.83 10.04 4.63
CA ASN A 126 -8.75 9.13 3.96
C ASN A 126 -8.67 7.71 4.49
N THR A 127 -9.81 7.06 4.69
CA THR A 127 -9.90 5.65 5.12
C THR A 127 -10.18 4.67 3.97
N SER A 128 -10.26 5.18 2.74
CA SER A 128 -10.37 4.37 1.52
C SER A 128 -9.46 4.93 0.43
N PHE A 129 -9.01 4.07 -0.48
CA PHE A 129 -8.13 4.46 -1.57
C PHE A 129 -8.80 5.46 -2.50
N HIS A 130 -8.21 6.64 -2.60
CA HIS A 130 -8.63 7.70 -3.52
C HIS A 130 -7.66 7.78 -4.70
N PRO A 131 -8.14 8.04 -5.92
CA PRO A 131 -7.28 8.25 -7.08
C PRO A 131 -6.46 9.54 -6.89
N LEU A 132 -5.17 9.48 -7.21
CA LEU A 132 -4.33 10.67 -7.27
C LEU A 132 -4.46 11.31 -8.64
N HIS A 133 -4.17 12.61 -8.72
CA HIS A 133 -4.03 13.28 -10.01
C HIS A 133 -2.97 12.57 -10.85
N PRO A 134 -3.20 12.39 -12.17
CA PRO A 134 -2.25 11.72 -13.05
C PRO A 134 -0.87 12.38 -12.96
N PHE A 135 0.13 11.63 -12.50
CA PHE A 135 1.52 12.10 -12.46
C PHE A 135 2.12 12.26 -13.86
N SER A 136 1.64 11.44 -14.81
CA SER A 136 2.00 11.48 -16.22
C SER A 136 0.95 10.73 -17.03
N ASN A 137 0.50 11.32 -18.14
CA ASN A 137 -0.43 10.66 -19.07
C ASN A 137 0.28 9.72 -20.06
N ARG A 138 1.63 9.66 -20.05
CA ARG A 138 2.40 9.00 -21.11
C ARG A 138 3.45 8.00 -20.64
N THR A 139 3.82 7.99 -19.36
CA THR A 139 4.92 7.14 -18.87
C THR A 139 4.47 6.23 -17.74
N PRO A 140 4.69 4.91 -17.82
CA PRO A 140 4.32 3.98 -16.77
C PRO A 140 5.10 4.23 -15.49
N ILE A 141 4.46 3.98 -14.34
CA ILE A 141 5.13 3.99 -13.04
C ILE A 141 6.00 2.74 -12.90
N LYS A 142 7.27 2.95 -12.62
CA LYS A 142 8.29 1.91 -12.40
C LYS A 142 8.46 1.59 -10.92
N MET A 143 8.44 2.59 -10.05
CA MET A 143 8.61 2.42 -8.59
C MET A 143 7.74 3.40 -7.82
N LEU A 144 7.38 3.01 -6.60
CA LEU A 144 6.78 3.87 -5.58
C LEU A 144 7.67 3.87 -4.35
N SER A 145 7.72 4.99 -3.63
CA SER A 145 8.35 5.10 -2.31
C SER A 145 7.50 5.98 -1.41
N ALA A 146 7.49 5.68 -0.12
CA ALA A 146 6.75 6.44 0.89
C ALA A 146 7.57 6.49 2.18
N GLY A 147 7.72 7.68 2.74
CA GLY A 147 8.44 7.94 3.99
C GLY A 147 7.50 8.38 5.12
N SER A 148 8.01 9.16 6.06
CA SER A 148 7.21 9.59 7.23
C SER A 148 6.00 10.44 6.87
N SER A 149 6.16 11.37 5.93
CA SER A 149 5.08 12.21 5.39
C SER A 149 5.38 12.59 3.94
N THR A 150 6.12 11.72 3.26
CA THR A 150 6.57 11.91 1.88
C THR A 150 6.14 10.74 1.04
N SER A 151 5.97 11.00 -0.25
CA SER A 151 5.59 10.00 -1.26
C SER A 151 6.36 10.33 -2.53
N ALA A 152 6.75 9.32 -3.29
CA ALA A 152 7.44 9.49 -4.56
C ALA A 152 7.02 8.40 -5.55
N ALA A 153 6.94 8.77 -6.82
CA ALA A 153 6.74 7.84 -7.92
C ALA A 153 7.84 8.04 -8.96
N LEU A 154 8.48 6.96 -9.40
CA LEU A 154 9.44 6.98 -10.50
C LEU A 154 8.73 6.53 -11.78
N THR A 155 8.85 7.33 -12.83
CA THR A 155 8.34 6.99 -14.17
C THR A 155 9.41 6.33 -15.04
N GLY A 156 8.99 5.63 -16.10
CA GLY A 156 9.89 4.95 -17.04
C GLY A 156 10.93 5.85 -17.73
N SER A 157 10.72 7.17 -17.79
CA SER A 157 11.70 8.13 -18.31
C SER A 157 12.72 8.61 -17.25
N ASN A 158 12.83 7.91 -16.12
CA ASN A 158 13.63 8.25 -14.95
C ASN A 158 13.26 9.60 -14.27
N ASN A 159 12.09 10.17 -14.58
CA ASN A 159 11.60 11.35 -13.88
C ASN A 159 10.93 10.94 -12.56
N VAL A 160 11.31 11.61 -11.47
CA VAL A 160 10.68 11.48 -10.15
C VAL A 160 9.55 12.49 -10.04
N VAL A 161 8.36 12.01 -9.66
CA VAL A 161 7.21 12.87 -9.37
C VAL A 161 6.88 12.78 -7.89
N LEU A 162 6.78 13.95 -7.25
CA LEU A 162 6.34 14.08 -5.87
C LEU A 162 4.90 14.61 -5.86
N PRO A 163 3.98 14.00 -5.09
CA PRO A 163 2.67 14.58 -4.85
C PRO A 163 2.82 15.89 -4.07
N ARG A 164 2.15 16.95 -4.55
CA ARG A 164 2.09 18.24 -3.85
C ARG A 164 0.76 18.34 -3.09
N CYS A 165 0.76 18.75 -1.81
CA CYS A 165 -0.41 19.48 -1.26
C CYS A 165 -0.33 20.87 -1.89
N LEU A 166 -1.21 21.18 -2.83
CA LEU A 166 -1.50 22.58 -3.11
C LEU A 166 -2.46 23.03 -2.01
N VAL A 167 -1.92 23.61 -0.94
CA VAL A 167 -2.77 24.35 0.01
C VAL A 167 -3.07 25.68 -0.67
N ALA A 168 -4.35 26.06 -0.76
CA ALA A 168 -4.74 27.37 -1.26
C ALA A 168 -3.99 28.46 -0.46
N GLY A 169 -3.11 29.21 -1.14
CA GLY A 169 -2.27 30.25 -0.53
C GLY A 169 -0.76 30.11 -0.73
N SER A 170 -0.26 29.02 -1.31
CA SER A 170 1.14 28.91 -1.73
C SER A 170 1.31 29.38 -3.17
N THR A 171 1.65 30.65 -3.37
CA THR A 171 2.18 31.13 -4.65
C THR A 171 3.58 30.54 -4.91
N LEU A 172 3.88 30.35 -6.19
CA LEU A 172 5.15 29.86 -6.74
C LEU A 172 6.36 30.66 -6.24
#